data_AF-Q21W49-F1
#
_entry.id   AF-Q21W49-F1
#
_cell.length_a   1.000
_cell.length_b   1.000
_cell.length_c   1.000
_cell.angle_alpha   90.00
_cell.angle_beta   90.00
_cell.angle_gamma   90.00
#
_symmetry.space_group_name_H-M   'P 1'
#
loop_
_entity.id
_entity.type
_entity.pdbx_description
1 polymer ?
#
loop_
_entity_poly.entity_id
_entity_poly.type
_entity_poly.pdbx_seq_one_letter_code
_entity_poly.pdbx_strand_id
1 'polypeptide(L)'
;MVVSPAYKITLPPTMTDDQAMQLALTQAGLAALAGEVPVGAVVLKDGVLIASGRNASIETQDPSAHAEIVALRAAALALGNYRLDGCELFVTLEPCAMCVGAMLHARLQRVVYGAPDPKTGAAGSVLDLFANPQLNHHTEVQGGVLADACAELLQRFFQQKRAQSQTGCSPLREDALRTPEARFCGLPDYPWAARYVSDLPALAGLRLHYLDLGPQEAPLTYLCLHGRTSWSYQYHKKIPVFLAAGHRVVAPDLIGFGKSDKPKRESIHTLKWHQQLLTGLVEQLDLNNVVLVVQSSSQWLGQALMRSAPERFAELLIMDLESPADSEQAAYEAPFPDRGHRAALRAFASLLGAAPQSKAKIS
;
A
#
# COMPACT_ATOMS: atom_id res chain seq x y z
N MET A 1 -62.81 -38.76 -1.85
CA MET A 1 -61.92 -38.15 -0.85
C MET A 1 -60.51 -38.67 -1.09
N VAL A 2 -59.65 -37.88 -1.73
CA VAL A 2 -58.21 -38.17 -1.81
C VAL A 2 -57.53 -36.91 -1.32
N VAL A 3 -56.99 -36.98 -0.11
CA VAL A 3 -56.27 -35.88 0.53
C VAL A 3 -54.83 -35.96 0.02
N SER A 4 -54.39 -34.95 -0.73
CA SER A 4 -52.98 -34.83 -1.12
C SER A 4 -52.10 -34.65 0.12
N PRO A 5 -50.92 -35.28 0.18
CA PRO A 5 -49.98 -35.06 1.28
C PRO A 5 -49.42 -33.64 1.18
N ALA A 6 -49.50 -32.89 2.28
CA ALA A 6 -48.84 -31.60 2.41
C ALA A 6 -47.32 -31.79 2.21
N TYR A 7 -46.79 -31.23 1.12
CA TYR A 7 -45.36 -31.12 0.91
C TYR A 7 -44.82 -30.13 1.95
N LYS A 8 -44.21 -30.66 3.02
CA LYS A 8 -43.45 -29.82 3.96
C LYS A 8 -42.27 -29.25 3.19
N ILE A 9 -42.36 -27.99 2.80
CA ILE A 9 -41.22 -27.22 2.31
C ILE A 9 -40.29 -27.06 3.52
N THR A 10 -39.23 -27.87 3.56
CA THR A 10 -38.13 -27.66 4.49
C THR A 10 -37.43 -26.37 4.03
N LEU A 11 -37.56 -25.29 4.80
CA LEU A 11 -36.78 -24.07 4.58
C LEU A 11 -35.29 -24.44 4.55
N PRO A 12 -34.47 -23.79 3.69
CA PRO A 12 -33.04 -24.04 3.66
C PRO A 12 -32.44 -23.83 5.06
N PRO A 13 -31.32 -24.51 5.40
CA PRO A 13 -30.68 -24.34 6.70
C PRO A 13 -30.34 -22.86 6.91
N THR A 14 -30.76 -22.33 8.06
CA THR A 14 -30.39 -20.99 8.53
C THR A 14 -28.87 -20.85 8.54
N MET A 15 -28.36 -19.80 7.92
CA MET A 15 -26.92 -19.49 7.90
C MET A 15 -26.38 -19.43 9.33
N THR A 16 -25.24 -20.09 9.60
CA THR A 16 -24.61 -20.02 10.91
C THR A 16 -23.93 -18.67 11.14
N ASP A 17 -23.69 -18.31 12.40
CA ASP A 17 -22.96 -17.07 12.74
C ASP A 17 -21.59 -16.99 12.06
N ASP A 18 -20.84 -18.10 12.03
CA ASP A 18 -19.55 -18.18 11.34
C ASP A 18 -19.68 -17.93 9.84
N GLN A 19 -20.71 -18.48 9.18
CA GLN A 19 -20.95 -18.27 7.76
C GLN A 19 -21.32 -16.81 7.46
N ALA A 20 -22.16 -16.21 8.29
CA ALA A 20 -22.55 -14.81 8.17
C ALA A 20 -21.34 -13.88 8.41
N MET A 21 -20.52 -14.17 9.41
CA MET A 21 -19.30 -13.43 9.70
C MET A 21 -18.25 -13.57 8.59
N GLN A 22 -18.17 -14.74 7.94
CA GLN A 22 -17.30 -14.92 6.77
C GLN A 22 -17.72 -14.03 5.58
N LEU A 23 -19.03 -13.80 5.40
CA LEU A 23 -19.53 -12.84 4.41
C LEU A 23 -19.16 -11.41 4.80
N ALA A 24 -19.26 -11.05 6.09
CA ALA A 24 -18.80 -9.76 6.60
C ALA A 24 -17.28 -9.56 6.39
N LEU A 25 -16.46 -10.60 6.62
CA LEU A 25 -15.02 -10.60 6.34
C LEU A 25 -14.72 -10.40 4.84
N THR A 26 -15.56 -10.96 3.96
CA THR A 26 -15.43 -10.71 2.51
C THR A 26 -15.64 -9.23 2.20
N GLN A 27 -16.62 -8.57 2.81
CA GLN A 27 -16.84 -7.12 2.67
C GLN A 27 -15.69 -6.30 3.27
N ALA A 28 -15.14 -6.71 4.41
CA ALA A 28 -13.98 -6.08 5.04
C ALA A 28 -12.73 -6.15 4.13
N GLY A 29 -12.54 -7.28 3.42
CA GLY A 29 -11.50 -7.43 2.42
C GLY A 29 -11.66 -6.46 1.24
N LEU A 30 -12.90 -6.25 0.77
CA LEU A 30 -13.19 -5.25 -0.27
C LEU A 30 -12.89 -3.81 0.20
N ALA A 31 -13.16 -3.48 1.47
CA ALA A 31 -12.76 -2.19 2.04
C ALA A 31 -11.23 -2.05 2.06
N ALA A 32 -10.51 -3.09 2.48
CA ALA A 32 -9.05 -3.09 2.47
C ALA A 32 -8.47 -2.80 1.08
N LEU A 33 -9.01 -3.46 0.03
CA LEU A 33 -8.60 -3.26 -1.35
C LEU A 33 -8.87 -1.83 -1.85
N ALA A 34 -9.91 -1.17 -1.33
CA ALA A 34 -10.21 0.23 -1.60
C ALA A 34 -9.38 1.23 -0.76
N GLY A 35 -8.47 0.75 0.10
CA GLY A 35 -7.66 1.60 0.98
C GLY A 35 -8.39 2.12 2.21
N GLU A 36 -9.58 1.58 2.49
CA GLU A 36 -10.42 1.88 3.64
C GLU A 36 -10.07 1.00 4.85
N VAL A 37 -10.39 1.45 6.06
CA VAL A 37 -10.29 0.59 7.26
C VAL A 37 -11.12 -0.69 7.01
N PRO A 38 -10.55 -1.90 7.18
CA PRO A 38 -11.18 -3.14 6.74
C PRO A 38 -12.26 -3.59 7.72
N VAL A 39 -13.43 -2.95 7.63
CA VAL A 39 -14.64 -3.33 8.37
C VAL A 39 -15.72 -3.66 7.35
N GLY A 40 -16.38 -4.79 7.56
CA GLY A 40 -17.48 -5.27 6.74
C GLY A 40 -18.66 -5.66 7.62
N ALA A 41 -19.86 -5.55 7.07
CA ALA A 41 -21.09 -5.91 7.73
C ALA A 41 -22.09 -6.57 6.76
N VAL A 42 -22.94 -7.44 7.29
CA VAL A 42 -24.06 -8.03 6.56
C VAL A 42 -25.30 -8.02 7.42
N VAL A 43 -26.47 -7.94 6.78
CA VAL A 43 -27.78 -8.03 7.46
C VAL A 43 -28.49 -9.26 6.93
N LEU A 44 -28.93 -10.11 7.84
CA LEU A 44 -29.76 -11.27 7.57
C LEU A 44 -31.21 -11.01 8.01
N LYS A 45 -32.15 -11.67 7.35
CA LYS A 45 -33.53 -11.81 7.80
C LYS A 45 -33.96 -13.25 7.56
N ASP A 46 -34.44 -13.91 8.61
CA ASP A 46 -34.82 -15.34 8.56
C ASP A 46 -33.69 -16.23 8.03
N GLY A 47 -32.43 -15.92 8.38
CA GLY A 47 -31.23 -16.62 7.92
C GLY A 47 -30.82 -16.33 6.47
N VAL A 48 -31.49 -15.41 5.77
CA VAL A 48 -31.21 -15.02 4.39
C VAL A 48 -30.50 -13.67 4.34
N LEU A 49 -29.42 -13.57 3.57
CA LEU A 49 -28.71 -12.31 3.33
C LEU A 49 -29.61 -11.33 2.57
N ILE A 50 -29.93 -10.19 3.19
CA ILE A 50 -30.73 -9.12 2.56
C ILE A 50 -29.87 -7.94 2.12
N ALA A 51 -28.75 -7.69 2.81
CA ALA A 51 -27.87 -6.56 2.50
C ALA A 51 -26.45 -6.80 3.01
N SER A 52 -25.50 -6.11 2.38
CA SER A 52 -24.10 -6.07 2.78
C SER A 52 -23.59 -4.63 2.76
N GLY A 53 -22.60 -4.34 3.60
CA GLY A 53 -21.93 -3.05 3.66
C GLY A 53 -20.45 -3.22 3.98
N ARG A 54 -19.66 -2.25 3.55
CA ARG A 54 -18.24 -2.13 3.89
C ARG A 54 -17.95 -0.69 4.25
N ASN A 55 -16.92 -0.46 5.07
CA ASN A 55 -16.47 0.90 5.33
C ASN A 55 -16.09 1.60 4.02
N ALA A 56 -16.59 2.82 3.84
CA ALA A 56 -16.43 3.63 2.62
C ALA A 56 -16.30 5.14 2.93
N SER A 57 -15.91 5.50 4.16
CA SER A 57 -15.86 6.89 4.63
C SER A 57 -14.93 7.79 3.82
N ILE A 58 -13.80 7.27 3.34
CA ILE A 58 -12.85 8.02 2.50
C ILE A 58 -13.39 8.13 1.06
N GLU A 59 -13.81 7.00 0.49
CA GLU A 59 -14.31 6.90 -0.88
C GLU A 59 -15.53 7.80 -1.13
N THR A 60 -16.46 7.80 -0.17
CA THR A 60 -17.71 8.56 -0.29
C THR A 60 -17.67 9.93 0.36
N GLN A 61 -16.57 10.28 1.05
CA GLN A 61 -16.43 11.50 1.84
C GLN A 61 -17.58 11.69 2.86
N ASP A 62 -18.18 10.59 3.30
CA ASP A 62 -19.29 10.57 4.24
C ASP A 62 -18.78 10.02 5.59
N PRO A 63 -18.71 10.84 6.65
CA PRO A 63 -18.23 10.39 7.95
C PRO A 63 -19.14 9.33 8.59
N SER A 64 -20.35 9.13 8.07
CA SER A 64 -21.28 8.11 8.54
C SER A 64 -21.17 6.78 7.78
N ALA A 65 -20.37 6.69 6.70
CA ALA A 65 -20.29 5.51 5.83
C ALA A 65 -19.48 4.34 6.41
N HIS A 66 -19.73 4.02 7.67
CA HIS A 66 -19.30 2.80 8.34
C HIS A 66 -20.06 1.60 7.77
N ALA A 67 -19.45 0.40 7.85
CA ALA A 67 -20.00 -0.81 7.25
C ALA A 67 -21.44 -1.10 7.72
N GLU A 68 -21.71 -0.89 9.01
CA GLU A 68 -23.01 -1.12 9.64
C GLU A 68 -24.05 -0.15 9.11
N ILE A 69 -23.72 1.14 8.99
CA ILE A 69 -24.63 2.16 8.45
C ILE A 69 -24.94 1.86 6.98
N VAL A 70 -23.93 1.51 6.19
CA VAL A 70 -24.10 1.14 4.78
C VAL A 70 -25.02 -0.08 4.66
N ALA A 71 -24.79 -1.12 5.47
CA ALA A 71 -25.59 -2.34 5.45
C ALA A 71 -27.04 -2.09 5.92
N LEU A 72 -27.24 -1.30 6.98
CA LEU A 72 -28.57 -0.90 7.48
C LEU A 72 -29.36 -0.11 6.43
N ARG A 73 -28.73 0.86 5.76
CA ARG A 73 -29.37 1.64 4.68
C ARG A 73 -29.78 0.73 3.53
N ALA A 74 -28.92 -0.18 3.10
CA ALA A 74 -29.22 -1.14 2.05
C ALA A 74 -30.35 -2.10 2.46
N ALA A 75 -30.35 -2.61 3.70
CA ALA A 75 -31.42 -3.46 4.23
C ALA A 75 -32.77 -2.73 4.28
N ALA A 76 -32.78 -1.48 4.73
CA ALA A 76 -34.00 -0.67 4.80
C ALA A 76 -34.61 -0.41 3.42
N LEU A 77 -33.75 -0.16 2.41
CA LEU A 77 -34.19 -0.02 1.03
C LEU A 77 -34.73 -1.35 0.49
N ALA A 78 -34.05 -2.48 0.73
CA ALA A 78 -34.47 -3.80 0.28
C ALA A 78 -35.83 -4.23 0.87
N LEU A 79 -36.09 -3.88 2.13
CA LEU A 79 -37.35 -4.19 2.82
C LEU A 79 -38.42 -3.10 2.68
N GLY A 80 -38.07 -1.94 2.12
CA GLY A 80 -38.97 -0.77 2.04
C GLY A 80 -39.38 -0.22 3.41
N ASN A 81 -38.56 -0.42 4.46
CA ASN A 81 -38.89 -0.01 5.83
C ASN A 81 -37.62 0.33 6.62
N TYR A 82 -37.65 1.41 7.40
CA TYR A 82 -36.55 1.81 8.27
C TYR A 82 -36.45 0.93 9.53
N ARG A 83 -37.54 0.29 9.93
CA ARG A 83 -37.54 -0.73 10.98
C ARG A 83 -37.20 -2.07 10.36
N LEU A 84 -36.15 -2.68 10.89
CA LEU A 84 -35.59 -3.95 10.47
C LEU A 84 -35.92 -5.03 11.50
N ASP A 85 -37.18 -5.05 11.98
CA ASP A 85 -37.65 -6.04 12.95
C ASP A 85 -37.39 -7.47 12.42
N GLY A 86 -36.85 -8.34 13.27
CA GLY A 86 -36.46 -9.71 12.90
C GLY A 86 -35.17 -9.81 12.08
N CYS A 87 -34.46 -8.71 11.85
CA CYS A 87 -33.16 -8.74 11.18
C CYS A 87 -32.01 -8.87 12.18
N GLU A 88 -30.96 -9.54 11.71
CA GLU A 88 -29.72 -9.78 12.46
C GLU A 88 -28.56 -9.13 11.70
N LEU A 89 -27.72 -8.36 12.38
CA LEU A 89 -26.55 -7.72 11.77
C LEU A 89 -25.26 -8.37 12.25
N PHE A 90 -24.40 -8.74 11.31
CA PHE A 90 -23.06 -9.26 11.58
C PHE A 90 -22.02 -8.25 11.14
N VAL A 91 -21.06 -7.90 11.99
CA VAL A 91 -20.00 -6.92 11.68
C VAL A 91 -18.64 -7.40 12.17
N THR A 92 -17.58 -7.18 11.40
CA THR A 92 -16.25 -7.72 11.72
C THR A 92 -15.58 -7.06 12.94
N LEU A 93 -15.99 -5.84 13.30
CA LEU A 93 -15.44 -5.08 14.42
C LEU A 93 -16.57 -4.61 15.33
N GLU A 94 -16.32 -4.54 16.64
CA GLU A 94 -17.28 -3.97 17.60
C GLU A 94 -17.77 -2.59 17.15
N PRO A 95 -19.08 -2.35 17.11
CA PRO A 95 -19.64 -1.12 16.57
C PRO A 95 -19.37 0.08 17.48
N CYS A 96 -19.14 1.25 16.86
CA CYS A 96 -19.01 2.51 17.59
C CYS A 96 -20.37 3.08 18.00
N ALA A 97 -20.37 4.13 18.83
CA ALA A 97 -21.61 4.74 19.36
C ALA A 97 -22.61 5.18 18.29
N MET A 98 -22.13 5.67 17.14
CA MET A 98 -22.98 6.05 16.00
C MET A 98 -23.71 4.83 15.44
N CYS A 99 -22.98 3.75 15.16
CA CYS A 99 -23.52 2.53 14.59
C CYS A 99 -24.51 1.86 15.56
N VAL A 100 -24.18 1.79 16.85
CA VAL A 100 -25.09 1.26 17.87
C VAL A 100 -26.38 2.08 17.94
N GLY A 101 -26.30 3.42 17.95
CA GLY A 101 -27.48 4.27 17.90
C GLY A 101 -28.38 3.97 16.69
N ALA A 102 -27.78 3.80 15.51
CA ALA A 102 -28.51 3.42 14.30
C ALA A 102 -29.17 2.04 14.40
N MET A 103 -28.48 1.04 14.96
CA MET A 103 -29.03 -0.31 15.18
C MET A 103 -30.24 -0.27 16.12
N LEU A 104 -30.17 0.51 17.20
CA LEU A 104 -31.28 0.68 18.15
C LEU A 104 -32.49 1.37 17.50
N HIS A 105 -32.26 2.37 16.64
CA HIS A 105 -33.31 3.03 15.86
C HIS A 105 -33.92 2.10 14.79
N ALA A 106 -33.11 1.23 14.20
CA ALA A 106 -33.54 0.22 13.24
C ALA A 106 -34.27 -0.97 13.90
N ARG A 107 -34.16 -1.15 15.22
CA ARG A 107 -34.80 -2.25 15.98
C ARG A 107 -34.36 -3.64 15.51
N LEU A 108 -33.06 -3.80 15.29
CA LEU A 108 -32.50 -5.12 15.02
C LEU A 108 -32.84 -6.10 16.15
N GLN A 109 -33.10 -7.36 15.77
CA GLN A 109 -33.31 -8.43 16.73
C GLN A 109 -31.98 -8.81 17.39
N ARG A 110 -30.91 -8.97 16.61
CA ARG A 110 -29.59 -9.36 17.09
C ARG A 110 -28.48 -8.60 16.37
N VAL A 111 -27.41 -8.29 17.10
CA VAL A 111 -26.14 -7.78 16.58
C VAL A 111 -25.03 -8.73 17.00
N VAL A 112 -24.28 -9.22 16.03
CA VAL A 112 -23.14 -10.12 16.25
C VAL A 112 -21.88 -9.43 15.72
N TYR A 113 -20.84 -9.34 16.56
CA TYR A 113 -19.57 -8.75 16.14
C TYR A 113 -18.38 -9.68 16.32
N GLY A 114 -17.36 -9.48 15.49
CA GLY A 114 -16.12 -10.25 15.53
C GLY A 114 -15.16 -9.75 16.61
N ALA A 115 -14.19 -8.94 16.21
CA ALA A 115 -13.15 -8.44 17.11
C ALA A 115 -13.68 -7.31 18.03
N PRO A 116 -13.24 -7.23 19.30
CA PRO A 116 -13.54 -6.08 20.17
C PRO A 116 -12.79 -4.83 19.72
N ASP A 117 -13.34 -3.64 20.03
CA ASP A 117 -12.67 -2.36 19.79
C ASP A 117 -12.39 -1.64 21.14
N PRO A 118 -11.19 -1.83 21.72
CA PRO A 118 -10.84 -1.23 23.01
C PRO A 118 -10.68 0.30 22.97
N LYS A 119 -10.74 0.94 21.79
CA LYS A 119 -10.55 2.39 21.65
C LYS A 119 -11.86 3.14 21.50
N THR A 120 -12.81 2.57 20.76
CA THR A 120 -14.07 3.27 20.42
C THR A 120 -15.32 2.38 20.46
N GLY A 121 -15.20 1.11 20.83
CA GLY A 121 -16.30 0.15 20.89
C GLY A 121 -17.38 0.57 21.90
N ALA A 122 -18.64 0.52 21.47
CA ALA A 122 -19.80 0.93 22.24
C ALA A 122 -20.77 -0.21 22.57
N ALA A 123 -20.30 -1.46 22.45
CA ALA A 123 -21.04 -2.68 22.77
C ALA A 123 -20.35 -3.49 23.88
N GLY A 124 -19.59 -2.82 24.76
CA GLY A 124 -18.92 -3.43 25.91
C GLY A 124 -17.50 -2.93 26.19
N SER A 125 -16.77 -2.43 25.18
CA SER A 125 -15.36 -2.04 25.37
C SER A 125 -15.16 -0.71 26.09
N VAL A 126 -15.62 0.40 25.49
CA VAL A 126 -15.50 1.75 26.08
C VAL A 126 -16.82 2.18 26.72
N LEU A 127 -17.91 1.85 26.04
CA LEU A 127 -19.29 2.12 26.43
C LEU A 127 -20.09 0.84 26.19
N ASP A 128 -21.21 0.70 26.87
CA ASP A 128 -22.21 -0.30 26.52
C ASP A 128 -23.57 0.38 26.39
N LEU A 129 -23.90 0.78 25.15
CA LEU A 129 -25.17 1.44 24.86
C LEU A 129 -26.32 0.44 24.78
N PHE A 130 -26.05 -0.84 24.52
CA PHE A 130 -27.05 -1.89 24.52
C PHE A 130 -27.48 -2.28 25.93
N ALA A 131 -26.57 -2.21 26.91
CA ALA A 131 -26.89 -2.44 28.31
C ALA A 131 -27.60 -1.26 29.00
N ASN A 132 -27.77 -0.11 28.36
CA ASN A 132 -28.44 1.04 28.97
C ASN A 132 -29.97 0.83 28.99
N PRO A 133 -30.61 0.66 30.16
CA PRO A 133 -32.04 0.35 30.26
C PRO A 133 -32.95 1.52 29.87
N GLN A 134 -32.41 2.74 29.74
CA GLN A 134 -33.16 3.89 29.24
C GLN A 134 -33.27 3.91 27.70
N LEU A 135 -32.39 3.16 27.03
CA LEU A 135 -32.38 2.99 25.58
C LEU A 135 -33.11 1.69 25.21
N ASN A 136 -33.43 1.51 23.92
CA ASN A 136 -34.23 0.38 23.43
C ASN A 136 -33.73 -0.99 23.96
N HIS A 137 -34.63 -1.82 24.50
CA HIS A 137 -34.29 -2.98 25.35
C HIS A 137 -34.43 -4.35 24.66
N HIS A 138 -34.56 -4.39 23.32
CA HIS A 138 -34.92 -5.60 22.58
C HIS A 138 -33.81 -6.22 21.73
N THR A 139 -32.66 -5.54 21.55
CA THR A 139 -31.60 -6.04 20.67
C THR A 139 -30.61 -6.91 21.45
N GLU A 140 -30.50 -8.17 21.06
CA GLU A 140 -29.50 -9.10 21.59
C GLU A 140 -28.12 -8.80 21.00
N VAL A 141 -27.06 -8.93 21.80
CA VAL A 141 -25.69 -8.65 21.36
C VAL A 141 -24.77 -9.82 21.68
N GLN A 142 -23.95 -10.22 20.71
CA GLN A 142 -22.96 -11.27 20.86
C GLN A 142 -21.63 -10.84 20.22
N GLY A 143 -20.56 -10.82 21.02
CA GLY A 143 -19.21 -10.59 20.53
C GLY A 143 -18.43 -11.89 20.35
N GLY A 144 -17.36 -11.83 19.55
CA GLY A 144 -16.33 -12.89 19.53
C GLY A 144 -16.39 -13.86 18.34
N VAL A 145 -17.39 -13.74 17.45
CA VAL A 145 -17.53 -14.67 16.32
C VAL A 145 -16.42 -14.41 15.29
N LEU A 146 -15.57 -15.42 15.05
CA LEU A 146 -14.36 -15.28 14.21
C LEU A 146 -13.47 -14.08 14.62
N ALA A 147 -13.39 -13.77 15.92
CA ALA A 147 -12.67 -12.60 16.42
C ALA A 147 -11.21 -12.52 15.96
N ASP A 148 -10.49 -13.65 15.97
CA ASP A 148 -9.08 -13.70 15.56
C ASP A 148 -8.90 -13.32 14.09
N ALA A 149 -9.73 -13.88 13.20
CA ALA A 149 -9.69 -13.57 11.77
C ALA A 149 -10.04 -12.10 11.50
N CYS A 150 -11.03 -11.56 12.22
CA CYS A 150 -11.40 -10.15 12.13
C CYS A 150 -10.29 -9.22 12.62
N ALA A 151 -9.67 -9.53 13.76
CA ALA A 151 -8.58 -8.77 14.33
C ALA A 151 -7.34 -8.80 13.44
N GLU A 152 -7.00 -9.97 12.89
CA GLU A 152 -5.84 -10.14 12.01
C GLU A 152 -5.92 -9.26 10.77
N LEU A 153 -7.09 -9.18 10.12
CA LEU A 153 -7.29 -8.31 8.96
C LEU A 153 -7.05 -6.83 9.29
N LEU A 154 -7.60 -6.36 10.41
CA LEU A 154 -7.41 -4.98 10.89
C LEU A 154 -5.95 -4.68 11.23
N GLN A 155 -5.27 -5.61 11.91
CA GLN A 155 -3.87 -5.50 12.28
C GLN A 155 -2.98 -5.43 11.04
N ARG A 156 -3.17 -6.33 10.06
CA ARG A 156 -2.42 -6.34 8.80
C ARG A 156 -2.56 -5.00 8.05
N PHE A 157 -3.78 -4.46 7.95
CA PHE A 157 -4.02 -3.18 7.30
C PHE A 157 -3.25 -2.02 7.96
N PHE A 158 -3.33 -1.90 9.29
CA PHE A 158 -2.61 -0.83 9.98
C PHE A 158 -1.09 -1.04 10.02
N GLN A 159 -0.61 -2.28 10.03
CA GLN A 159 0.82 -2.57 9.86
C GLN A 159 1.32 -2.10 8.50
N GLN A 160 0.58 -2.38 7.43
CA GLN A 160 0.91 -1.92 6.07
C GLN A 160 0.87 -0.39 5.97
N LYS A 161 -0.17 0.28 6.52
CA LYS A 161 -0.25 1.75 6.60
C LYS A 161 0.90 2.36 7.39
N ARG A 162 1.32 1.75 8.50
CA ARG A 162 2.47 2.23 9.29
C ARG A 162 3.79 2.04 8.57
N ALA A 163 3.98 0.91 7.89
CA ALA A 163 5.16 0.72 7.05
C ALA A 163 5.22 1.79 5.95
N GLN A 164 4.08 2.10 5.32
CA GLN A 164 3.98 3.18 4.35
C GLN A 164 4.21 4.57 4.97
N SER A 165 3.67 4.87 6.16
CA SER A 165 3.85 6.18 6.80
C SER A 165 5.25 6.40 7.38
N GLN A 166 5.91 5.36 7.86
CA GLN A 166 7.30 5.43 8.34
C GLN A 166 8.29 5.74 7.20
N THR A 167 8.00 5.31 5.96
CA THR A 167 8.80 5.75 4.80
C THR A 167 8.67 7.26 4.50
N GLY A 168 7.65 7.94 5.06
CA GLY A 168 7.45 9.39 4.96
C GLY A 168 8.13 10.24 6.04
N CYS A 169 8.42 9.68 7.23
CA CYS A 169 8.82 10.42 8.44
C CYS A 169 10.30 10.21 8.83
N SER A 170 11.21 10.16 7.85
CA SER A 170 12.64 10.21 8.14
C SER A 170 13.04 11.69 8.33
N PRO A 171 13.49 12.12 9.54
CA PRO A 171 13.93 13.49 9.75
C PRO A 171 15.06 13.83 8.78
N LEU A 172 14.96 14.99 8.11
CA LEU A 172 15.96 15.41 7.14
C LEU A 172 17.25 15.83 7.86
N ARG A 173 18.37 15.24 7.47
CA ARG A 173 19.70 15.61 7.95
C ARG A 173 20.01 17.08 7.62
N GLU A 174 20.63 17.82 8.54
CA GLU A 174 20.85 19.28 8.39
C GLU A 174 21.68 19.68 7.16
N ASP A 175 22.62 18.84 6.74
CA ASP A 175 23.46 19.03 5.56
C ASP A 175 22.87 18.43 4.27
N ALA A 176 21.58 18.06 4.27
CA ALA A 176 20.87 17.53 3.12
C ALA A 176 19.65 18.39 2.76
N LEU A 177 19.16 18.18 1.54
CA LEU A 177 17.96 18.78 1.00
C LEU A 177 17.02 17.65 0.55
N ARG A 178 15.72 17.83 0.77
CA ARG A 178 14.68 16.94 0.26
C ARG A 178 13.81 17.72 -0.69
N THR A 179 13.78 17.31 -1.94
CA THR A 179 12.96 17.95 -2.96
C THR A 179 11.49 17.83 -2.55
N PRO A 180 10.72 18.93 -2.48
CA PRO A 180 9.31 18.89 -2.11
C PRO A 180 8.51 17.96 -3.02
N GLU A 181 7.60 17.18 -2.43
CA GLU A 181 6.82 16.17 -3.16
C GLU A 181 5.96 16.77 -4.29
N ALA A 182 5.47 18.00 -4.09
CA ALA A 182 4.72 18.77 -5.08
C ALA A 182 5.45 18.95 -6.42
N ARG A 183 6.79 18.87 -6.44
CA ARG A 183 7.57 18.96 -7.70
C ARG A 183 7.46 17.71 -8.57
N PHE A 184 7.00 16.60 -8.00
CA PHE A 184 6.83 15.33 -8.70
C PHE A 184 5.36 15.01 -8.99
N CYS A 185 4.45 15.95 -8.73
CA CYS A 185 3.02 15.79 -9.03
C CYS A 185 2.76 15.98 -10.53
N GLY A 186 1.90 15.12 -11.09
CA GLY A 186 1.47 15.25 -12.50
C GLY A 186 2.54 14.94 -13.53
N LEU A 187 3.60 14.20 -13.16
CA LEU A 187 4.59 13.76 -14.13
C LEU A 187 3.97 12.78 -15.14
N PRO A 188 4.20 12.95 -16.46
CA PRO A 188 3.68 12.05 -17.48
C PRO A 188 4.12 10.60 -17.24
N ASP A 189 3.20 9.65 -17.41
CA ASP A 189 3.52 8.22 -17.47
C ASP A 189 4.37 7.68 -16.29
N TYR A 190 4.26 8.30 -15.12
CA TYR A 190 4.95 7.90 -13.89
C TYR A 190 3.96 7.67 -12.73
N PRO A 191 3.08 6.63 -12.82
CA PRO A 191 1.98 6.43 -11.87
C PRO A 191 2.39 5.70 -10.59
N TRP A 192 3.68 5.35 -10.42
CA TRP A 192 4.10 4.43 -9.37
C TRP A 192 4.24 5.08 -8.00
N ALA A 193 3.80 4.34 -6.98
CA ALA A 193 3.97 4.72 -5.58
C ALA A 193 5.46 4.72 -5.22
N ALA A 194 5.90 5.79 -4.56
CA ALA A 194 7.26 5.93 -4.06
C ALA A 194 7.48 4.99 -2.87
N ARG A 195 8.60 4.25 -2.86
CA ARG A 195 9.09 3.54 -1.68
C ARG A 195 10.38 4.19 -1.20
N TYR A 196 10.66 4.06 0.10
CA TYR A 196 11.88 4.61 0.67
C TYR A 196 12.52 3.63 1.64
N VAL A 197 13.84 3.76 1.74
CA VAL A 197 14.66 3.13 2.78
C VAL A 197 15.42 4.22 3.52
N SER A 198 15.53 4.10 4.84
CA SER A 198 16.19 5.08 5.71
C SER A 198 17.01 4.45 6.84
N ASP A 199 16.98 3.13 6.95
CA ASP A 199 17.58 2.33 8.03
C ASP A 199 18.89 1.64 7.63
N LEU A 200 19.33 1.78 6.37
CA LEU A 200 20.66 1.31 5.96
C LEU A 200 21.76 2.11 6.69
N PRO A 201 22.75 1.45 7.33
CA PRO A 201 23.82 2.15 8.04
C PRO A 201 24.57 3.16 7.17
N ALA A 202 24.78 2.84 5.89
CA ALA A 202 25.45 3.71 4.93
C ALA A 202 24.67 5.00 4.61
N LEU A 203 23.35 5.05 4.84
CA LEU A 203 22.56 6.27 4.64
C LEU A 203 22.87 7.34 5.68
N ALA A 204 23.33 6.96 6.88
CA ALA A 204 23.65 7.88 7.96
C ALA A 204 22.55 8.95 8.17
N GLY A 205 21.30 8.49 8.27
CA GLY A 205 20.10 9.32 8.46
C GLY A 205 19.49 9.92 7.18
N LEU A 206 20.06 9.65 6.00
CA LEU A 206 19.43 10.02 4.72
C LEU A 206 18.34 9.03 4.31
N ARG A 207 17.46 9.48 3.42
CA ARG A 207 16.42 8.66 2.81
C ARG A 207 16.71 8.42 1.33
N LEU A 208 16.71 7.15 0.93
CA LEU A 208 16.83 6.72 -0.46
C LEU A 208 15.46 6.28 -0.98
N HIS A 209 15.04 6.84 -2.11
CA HIS A 209 13.86 6.42 -2.86
C HIS A 209 14.18 5.26 -3.79
N TYR A 210 13.19 4.38 -3.99
CA TYR A 210 13.21 3.40 -5.05
C TYR A 210 11.79 3.03 -5.51
N LEU A 211 11.69 2.59 -6.76
CA LEU A 211 10.55 1.81 -7.23
C LEU A 211 10.86 0.32 -7.04
N ASP A 212 9.85 -0.46 -6.68
CA ASP A 212 9.91 -1.93 -6.66
C ASP A 212 8.54 -2.47 -7.11
N LEU A 213 8.53 -3.01 -8.31
CA LEU A 213 7.35 -3.28 -9.11
C LEU A 213 7.40 -4.71 -9.67
N GLY A 214 6.23 -5.30 -9.93
CA GLY A 214 6.12 -6.67 -10.40
C GLY A 214 6.14 -7.71 -9.27
N PRO A 215 6.02 -9.00 -9.60
CA PRO A 215 5.97 -10.08 -8.62
C PRO A 215 7.34 -10.28 -7.94
N GLN A 216 7.36 -10.52 -6.62
CA GLN A 216 8.61 -10.80 -5.90
C GLN A 216 9.30 -12.08 -6.38
N GLU A 217 8.52 -13.09 -6.74
CA GLU A 217 8.96 -14.40 -7.26
C GLU A 217 9.22 -14.38 -8.78
N ALA A 218 9.45 -13.21 -9.39
CA ALA A 218 9.75 -13.13 -10.80
C ALA A 218 11.05 -13.90 -11.12
N PRO A 219 11.14 -14.57 -12.29
CA PRO A 219 12.35 -15.31 -12.66
C PRO A 219 13.57 -14.40 -12.85
N LEU A 220 13.36 -13.13 -13.19
CA LEU A 220 14.41 -12.11 -13.34
C LEU A 220 13.97 -10.82 -12.64
N THR A 221 14.96 -10.14 -12.04
CA THR A 221 14.80 -8.79 -11.51
C THR A 221 15.65 -7.81 -12.31
N TYR A 222 15.04 -6.76 -12.85
CA TYR A 222 15.75 -5.67 -13.53
C TYR A 222 16.06 -4.57 -12.52
N LEU A 223 17.35 -4.40 -12.17
CA LEU A 223 17.81 -3.28 -11.33
C LEU A 223 18.26 -2.13 -12.25
N CYS A 224 17.49 -1.05 -12.29
CA CYS A 224 17.67 0.04 -13.25
C CYS A 224 18.36 1.26 -12.59
N LEU A 225 19.67 1.44 -12.87
CA LEU A 225 20.47 2.56 -12.35
C LEU A 225 20.54 3.71 -13.36
N HIS A 226 19.86 4.80 -13.03
CA HIS A 226 19.85 6.01 -13.86
C HIS A 226 21.24 6.63 -14.06
N GLY A 227 21.40 7.44 -15.10
CA GLY A 227 22.64 8.16 -15.35
C GLY A 227 22.81 9.47 -14.58
N ARG A 228 23.91 10.16 -14.88
CA ARG A 228 24.38 11.35 -14.15
C ARG A 228 23.42 12.53 -14.13
N THR A 229 22.51 12.66 -15.09
CA THR A 229 21.62 13.84 -15.20
C THR A 229 20.15 13.45 -15.16
N SER A 230 19.84 12.26 -14.63
CA SER A 230 18.49 11.74 -14.58
C SER A 230 18.21 11.09 -13.22
N TRP A 231 17.12 10.33 -13.17
CA TRP A 231 16.59 9.60 -12.02
C TRP A 231 15.67 8.49 -12.52
N SER A 232 15.02 7.72 -11.65
CA SER A 232 14.16 6.58 -12.01
C SER A 232 13.10 6.89 -13.08
N TYR A 233 12.64 8.14 -13.21
CA TYR A 233 11.77 8.60 -14.31
C TYR A 233 12.32 8.25 -15.69
N GLN A 234 13.63 8.15 -15.87
CA GLN A 234 14.24 7.77 -17.14
C GLN A 234 13.68 6.46 -17.70
N TYR A 235 13.34 5.51 -16.82
CA TYR A 235 12.86 4.19 -17.20
C TYR A 235 11.35 4.12 -17.38
N HIS A 236 10.61 5.24 -17.29
CA HIS A 236 9.16 5.21 -17.27
C HIS A 236 8.52 4.53 -18.51
N LYS A 237 9.14 4.65 -19.69
CA LYS A 237 8.70 3.96 -20.92
C LYS A 237 9.11 2.48 -20.98
N LYS A 238 10.14 2.07 -20.22
CA LYS A 238 10.70 0.71 -20.24
C LYS A 238 10.14 -0.19 -19.15
N ILE A 239 9.83 0.39 -17.98
CA ILE A 239 9.21 -0.32 -16.86
C ILE A 239 7.97 -1.13 -17.31
N PRO A 240 6.98 -0.56 -18.05
CA PRO A 240 5.83 -1.33 -18.53
C PRO A 240 6.21 -2.53 -19.39
N VAL A 241 7.28 -2.43 -20.18
CA VAL A 241 7.75 -3.52 -21.06
C VAL A 241 8.32 -4.68 -20.24
N PHE A 242 9.13 -4.39 -19.23
CA PHE A 242 9.67 -5.42 -18.34
C PHE A 242 8.56 -6.08 -17.50
N LEU A 243 7.61 -5.29 -17.01
CA LEU A 243 6.47 -5.80 -16.25
C LEU A 243 5.56 -6.69 -17.11
N ALA A 244 5.30 -6.31 -18.36
CA ALA A 244 4.52 -7.11 -19.30
C ALA A 244 5.18 -8.46 -19.64
N ALA A 245 6.51 -8.53 -19.58
CA ALA A 245 7.27 -9.77 -19.71
C ALA A 245 7.29 -10.63 -18.42
N GLY A 246 6.61 -10.19 -17.35
CA GLY A 246 6.51 -10.94 -16.10
C GLY A 246 7.71 -10.77 -15.17
N HIS A 247 8.56 -9.75 -15.39
CA HIS A 247 9.75 -9.50 -14.58
C HIS A 247 9.48 -8.54 -13.41
N ARG A 248 10.31 -8.64 -12.36
CA ARG A 248 10.37 -7.63 -11.29
C ARG A 248 11.24 -6.48 -11.75
N VAL A 249 10.89 -5.24 -11.40
CA VAL A 249 11.69 -4.06 -11.72
C VAL A 249 11.95 -3.26 -10.45
N VAL A 250 13.22 -3.01 -10.17
CA VAL A 250 13.67 -2.15 -9.08
C VAL A 250 14.43 -0.97 -9.68
N ALA A 251 14.01 0.26 -9.39
CA ALA A 251 14.65 1.47 -9.91
C ALA A 251 14.91 2.46 -8.77
N PRO A 252 16.10 2.44 -8.15
CA PRO A 252 16.46 3.39 -7.12
C PRO A 252 16.80 4.76 -7.71
N ASP A 253 16.47 5.81 -6.97
CA ASP A 253 17.09 7.11 -7.16
C ASP A 253 18.35 7.17 -6.32
N LEU A 254 19.51 7.31 -6.95
CA LEU A 254 20.77 7.45 -6.22
C LEU A 254 20.69 8.65 -5.26
N ILE A 255 21.35 8.57 -4.10
CA ILE A 255 21.45 9.70 -3.18
C ILE A 255 22.01 10.91 -3.93
N GLY A 256 21.32 12.05 -3.86
CA GLY A 256 21.59 13.22 -4.69
C GLY A 256 20.65 13.43 -5.87
N PHE A 257 19.78 12.47 -6.18
CA PHE A 257 18.94 12.45 -7.39
C PHE A 257 17.48 12.18 -7.07
N GLY A 258 16.60 12.37 -8.07
CA GLY A 258 15.19 11.98 -8.02
C GLY A 258 14.46 12.40 -6.74
N LYS A 259 13.72 11.46 -6.14
CA LYS A 259 13.02 11.63 -4.85
C LYS A 259 13.90 11.32 -3.63
N SER A 260 15.15 10.87 -3.84
CA SER A 260 16.14 10.68 -2.76
C SER A 260 16.64 12.00 -2.19
N ASP A 261 17.13 11.93 -0.95
CA ASP A 261 17.76 13.07 -0.29
C ASP A 261 19.03 13.50 -1.02
N LYS A 262 19.33 14.79 -0.93
CA LYS A 262 20.41 15.45 -1.67
C LYS A 262 21.38 16.11 -0.70
N PRO A 263 22.49 15.45 -0.35
CA PRO A 263 23.55 16.08 0.42
C PRO A 263 24.04 17.36 -0.25
N LYS A 264 24.28 18.41 0.53
CA LYS A 264 24.72 19.72 0.02
C LYS A 264 26.18 19.71 -0.46
N ARG A 265 27.02 18.83 0.10
CA ARG A 265 28.46 18.76 -0.19
C ARG A 265 28.77 17.74 -1.26
N GLU A 266 29.59 18.12 -2.23
CA GLU A 266 29.98 17.24 -3.34
C GLU A 266 30.89 16.08 -2.91
N SER A 267 31.81 16.35 -1.96
CA SER A 267 32.83 15.40 -1.50
C SER A 267 32.28 14.13 -0.84
N ILE A 268 31.00 14.11 -0.45
CA ILE A 268 30.35 12.92 0.12
C ILE A 268 30.04 11.88 -0.95
N HIS A 269 29.79 12.29 -2.19
CA HIS A 269 29.46 11.39 -3.29
C HIS A 269 30.73 10.72 -3.80
N THR A 270 31.11 9.60 -3.19
CA THR A 270 32.22 8.75 -3.61
C THR A 270 31.69 7.45 -4.22
N LEU A 271 32.45 6.84 -5.14
CA LEU A 271 32.09 5.55 -5.72
C LEU A 271 31.81 4.50 -4.64
N LYS A 272 32.73 4.38 -3.66
CA LYS A 272 32.62 3.40 -2.57
C LYS A 272 31.32 3.58 -1.78
N TRP A 273 30.93 4.81 -1.50
CA TRP A 273 29.71 5.07 -0.72
C TRP A 273 28.44 4.74 -1.52
N HIS A 274 28.34 5.15 -2.79
CA HIS A 274 27.20 4.78 -3.64
C HIS A 274 27.10 3.27 -3.86
N GLN A 275 28.24 2.60 -4.00
CA GLN A 275 28.28 1.14 -4.05
C GLN A 275 27.71 0.52 -2.76
N GLN A 276 28.16 0.97 -1.58
CA GLN A 276 27.65 0.47 -0.28
C GLN A 276 26.14 0.68 -0.13
N LEU A 277 25.62 1.83 -0.56
CA LEU A 277 24.18 2.12 -0.52
C LEU A 277 23.39 1.15 -1.40
N LEU A 278 23.86 0.92 -2.63
CA LEU A 278 23.22 0.00 -3.56
C LEU A 278 23.33 -1.46 -3.10
N THR A 279 24.48 -1.87 -2.57
CA THR A 279 24.65 -3.20 -1.97
C THR A 279 23.66 -3.41 -0.82
N GLY A 280 23.56 -2.44 0.09
CA GLY A 280 22.59 -2.52 1.20
C GLY A 280 21.14 -2.60 0.72
N LEU A 281 20.78 -1.85 -0.33
CA LEU A 281 19.44 -1.94 -0.93
C LEU A 281 19.19 -3.32 -1.56
N VAL A 282 20.17 -3.84 -2.32
CA VAL A 282 20.10 -5.17 -2.96
C VAL A 282 19.91 -6.26 -1.92
N GLU A 283 20.64 -6.20 -0.81
CA GLU A 283 20.52 -7.14 0.31
C GLU A 283 19.18 -7.01 1.03
N GLN A 284 18.74 -5.80 1.34
CA GLN A 284 17.49 -5.56 2.07
C GLN A 284 16.24 -5.98 1.29
N LEU A 285 16.28 -5.86 -0.05
CA LEU A 285 15.19 -6.31 -0.92
C LEU A 285 15.33 -7.78 -1.36
N ASP A 286 16.38 -8.46 -0.90
CA ASP A 286 16.82 -9.79 -1.29
C ASP A 286 16.78 -10.02 -2.80
N LEU A 287 17.43 -9.12 -3.54
CA LEU A 287 17.47 -9.22 -5.00
C LEU A 287 18.42 -10.34 -5.41
N ASN A 288 17.92 -11.23 -6.27
CA ASN A 288 18.62 -12.37 -6.83
C ASN A 288 18.31 -12.48 -8.33
N ASN A 289 19.18 -13.16 -9.08
CA ASN A 289 19.08 -13.31 -10.54
C ASN A 289 18.87 -11.97 -11.26
N VAL A 290 19.70 -10.98 -10.90
CA VAL A 290 19.52 -9.58 -11.30
C VAL A 290 20.12 -9.30 -12.67
N VAL A 291 19.34 -8.70 -13.56
CA VAL A 291 19.83 -8.01 -14.76
C VAL A 291 20.05 -6.56 -14.38
N LEU A 292 21.32 -6.15 -14.29
CA LEU A 292 21.69 -4.78 -13.94
C LEU A 292 21.63 -3.89 -15.18
N VAL A 293 20.69 -2.96 -15.22
CA VAL A 293 20.53 -2.01 -16.33
C VAL A 293 21.19 -0.69 -15.93
N VAL A 294 22.17 -0.24 -16.73
CA VAL A 294 22.92 1.01 -16.51
C VAL A 294 22.92 1.87 -17.76
N GLN A 295 23.17 3.16 -17.60
CA GLN A 295 23.63 4.01 -18.71
C GLN A 295 25.14 3.94 -18.86
N SER A 296 25.66 4.31 -20.02
CA SER A 296 27.11 4.46 -20.20
C SER A 296 27.72 5.45 -19.20
N SER A 297 26.98 6.48 -18.77
CA SER A 297 27.45 7.44 -17.75
C SER A 297 27.47 6.90 -16.32
N SER A 298 26.78 5.79 -16.03
CA SER A 298 26.72 5.12 -14.72
C SER A 298 27.33 3.71 -14.73
N GLN A 299 27.89 3.27 -15.87
CA GLN A 299 28.49 1.94 -16.04
C GLN A 299 29.57 1.63 -14.98
N TRP A 300 30.40 2.61 -14.63
CA TRP A 300 31.46 2.46 -13.63
C TRP A 300 30.92 2.09 -12.24
N LEU A 301 29.75 2.61 -11.87
CA LEU A 301 29.07 2.28 -10.62
C LEU A 301 28.43 0.88 -10.70
N GLY A 302 27.79 0.54 -11.82
CA GLY A 302 27.23 -0.79 -12.01
C GLY A 302 28.27 -1.90 -11.97
N GLN A 303 29.42 -1.70 -12.63
CA GLN A 303 30.56 -2.63 -12.56
C GLN A 303 31.16 -2.75 -11.16
N ALA A 304 31.13 -1.68 -10.37
CA ALA A 304 31.55 -1.76 -8.97
C ALA A 304 30.55 -2.59 -8.14
N LEU A 305 29.24 -2.34 -8.31
CA LEU A 305 28.17 -3.07 -7.63
C LEU A 305 28.21 -4.58 -7.92
N MET A 306 28.35 -4.97 -9.19
CA MET A 306 28.45 -6.38 -9.56
C MET A 306 29.68 -7.05 -8.95
N ARG A 307 30.81 -6.35 -8.85
CA ARG A 307 32.02 -6.90 -8.23
C ARG A 307 31.89 -7.12 -6.72
N SER A 308 31.02 -6.36 -6.03
CA SER A 308 30.79 -6.57 -4.59
C SER A 308 29.90 -7.76 -4.25
N ALA A 309 29.00 -8.17 -5.16
CA ALA A 309 28.04 -9.25 -4.93
C ALA A 309 27.78 -10.05 -6.22
N PRO A 310 28.83 -10.61 -6.85
CA PRO A 310 28.73 -11.21 -8.18
C PRO A 310 27.71 -12.35 -8.27
N GLU A 311 27.47 -13.06 -7.17
CA GLU A 311 26.50 -14.15 -7.08
C GLU A 311 25.04 -13.72 -7.27
N ARG A 312 24.72 -12.43 -7.08
CA ARG A 312 23.35 -11.92 -7.21
C ARG A 312 23.01 -11.43 -8.62
N PHE A 313 24.01 -11.20 -9.48
CA PHE A 313 23.83 -10.60 -10.80
C PHE A 313 24.03 -11.64 -11.91
N ALA A 314 23.03 -11.76 -12.78
CA ALA A 314 23.09 -12.61 -13.95
C ALA A 314 23.76 -11.90 -15.14
N GLU A 315 23.46 -10.62 -15.36
CA GLU A 315 23.89 -9.90 -16.55
C GLU A 315 24.01 -8.37 -16.31
N LEU A 316 24.87 -7.71 -17.10
CA LEU A 316 24.97 -6.25 -17.19
C LEU A 316 24.44 -5.78 -18.55
N LEU A 317 23.35 -5.01 -18.54
CA LEU A 317 22.79 -4.39 -19.72
C LEU A 317 23.11 -2.89 -19.75
N ILE A 318 23.88 -2.46 -20.75
CA ILE A 318 24.13 -1.03 -20.98
C ILE A 318 23.05 -0.52 -21.94
N MET A 319 22.24 0.41 -21.46
CA MET A 319 21.11 0.97 -22.20
C MET A 319 21.16 2.50 -22.12
N ASP A 320 21.65 3.13 -23.18
CA ASP A 320 21.50 4.56 -23.36
C ASP A 320 20.13 4.86 -23.95
N LEU A 321 19.29 5.51 -23.13
CA LEU A 321 17.94 5.90 -23.53
C LEU A 321 17.98 7.22 -24.30
N GLU A 322 16.96 7.40 -25.15
CA GLU A 322 16.77 8.60 -25.96
C GLU A 322 16.76 9.86 -25.09
N SER A 323 17.17 10.98 -25.70
CA SER A 323 17.04 12.29 -25.07
C SER A 323 15.58 12.57 -24.71
N PRO A 324 15.31 13.26 -23.58
CA PRO A 324 13.95 13.59 -23.17
C PRO A 324 13.23 14.36 -24.27
N ALA A 325 11.94 14.07 -24.46
CA ALA A 325 11.11 14.96 -25.27
C ALA A 325 10.94 16.32 -24.56
N ASP A 326 10.64 17.39 -25.30
CA ASP A 326 10.43 18.72 -24.71
C ASP A 326 9.33 18.71 -23.62
N SER A 327 8.29 17.89 -23.82
CA SER A 327 7.21 17.67 -22.85
C SER A 327 7.66 17.01 -21.53
N GLU A 328 8.83 16.36 -21.52
CA GLU A 328 9.37 15.64 -20.37
C GLU A 328 10.43 16.45 -19.62
N GLN A 329 10.88 17.58 -20.17
CA GLN A 329 11.96 18.38 -19.57
C GLN A 329 11.69 18.76 -18.11
N ALA A 330 10.43 19.10 -17.80
CA ALA A 330 10.01 19.40 -16.43
C ALA A 330 10.23 18.23 -15.45
N ALA A 331 10.07 16.98 -15.91
CA ALA A 331 10.30 15.79 -15.10
C ALA A 331 11.78 15.59 -14.76
N TYR A 332 12.70 15.92 -15.68
CA TYR A 332 14.14 15.83 -15.44
C TYR A 332 14.66 16.98 -14.58
N GLU A 333 13.99 18.13 -14.57
CA GLU A 333 14.31 19.29 -13.72
C GLU A 333 13.66 19.24 -12.33
N ALA A 334 12.56 18.48 -12.18
CA ALA A 334 11.82 18.35 -10.92
C ALA A 334 12.71 18.09 -9.69
N PRO A 335 13.71 17.18 -9.72
CA PRO A 335 14.59 16.92 -8.58
C PRO A 335 15.45 18.11 -8.14
N PHE A 336 15.69 19.10 -9.02
CA PHE A 336 16.77 20.09 -8.89
C PHE A 336 16.28 21.55 -8.91
N PRO A 337 15.48 21.98 -7.92
CA PRO A 337 14.89 23.32 -7.88
C PRO A 337 15.91 24.46 -7.79
N ASP A 338 17.09 24.21 -7.21
CA ASP A 338 18.14 25.21 -7.02
C ASP A 338 19.56 24.59 -7.11
N ARG A 339 20.59 25.44 -6.99
CA ARG A 339 22.00 25.02 -7.05
C ARG A 339 22.42 24.06 -5.93
N GLY A 340 21.80 24.16 -4.75
CA GLY A 340 22.09 23.30 -3.60
C GLY A 340 21.69 21.85 -3.86
N HIS A 341 20.58 21.63 -4.55
CA HIS A 341 20.12 20.29 -4.95
C HIS A 341 21.00 19.65 -6.03
N ARG A 342 21.89 20.42 -6.69
CA ARG A 342 22.70 19.96 -7.83
C ARG A 342 24.11 19.48 -7.46
N ALA A 343 24.43 19.28 -6.19
CA ALA A 343 25.76 18.84 -5.74
C ALA A 343 26.17 17.49 -6.38
N ALA A 344 25.26 16.52 -6.41
CA ALA A 344 25.53 15.21 -6.97
C ALA A 344 25.83 15.23 -8.48
N LEU A 345 25.19 16.13 -9.25
CA LEU A 345 25.44 16.30 -10.70
C LEU A 345 26.91 16.66 -10.98
N ARG A 346 27.49 17.49 -10.10
CA ARG A 346 28.89 17.96 -10.20
C ARG A 346 29.85 16.87 -9.74
N ALA A 347 29.57 16.23 -8.60
CA ALA A 347 30.39 15.15 -8.09
C ALA A 347 30.48 13.94 -9.05
N PHE A 348 29.36 13.51 -9.63
CA PHE A 348 29.34 12.41 -10.61
C PHE A 348 30.08 12.75 -11.91
N ALA A 349 30.14 14.03 -12.29
CA ALA A 349 30.92 14.46 -13.46
C ALA A 349 32.42 14.22 -13.21
N SER A 350 32.90 14.56 -12.01
CA SER A 350 34.29 14.33 -11.61
C SER A 350 34.63 12.83 -11.48
N LEU A 351 33.70 12.02 -10.96
CA LEU A 351 33.89 10.57 -10.84
C LEU A 351 34.00 9.88 -12.21
N LEU A 352 33.18 10.30 -13.18
CA LEU A 352 33.25 9.77 -14.55
C LEU A 352 34.61 10.09 -15.20
N GLY A 353 35.14 11.31 -14.98
CA GLY A 353 36.46 11.70 -15.49
C GLY A 353 37.62 10.93 -14.87
N ALA A 354 37.44 10.36 -13.67
CA ALA A 354 38.44 9.56 -12.96
C ALA A 354 38.33 8.04 -13.22
N ALA A 355 37.24 7.57 -13.84
CA ALA A 355 37.02 6.16 -14.11
C ALA A 355 37.91 5.66 -15.27
N PRO A 356 38.55 4.48 -15.16
CA PRO A 356 39.33 3.92 -16.26
C PRO A 356 38.41 3.62 -17.45
N GLN A 357 38.68 4.25 -18.60
CA GLN A 357 37.92 3.98 -19.83
C GLN A 357 38.20 2.55 -20.30
N SER A 358 37.26 1.63 -20.08
CA SER A 358 37.36 0.28 -20.67
C SER A 358 37.07 0.38 -22.17
N LYS A 359 38.06 0.11 -23.01
CA LYS A 359 37.84 -0.17 -24.44
C LYS A 359 37.06 -1.50 -24.54
N ALA A 360 35.73 -1.43 -24.58
CA ALA A 360 34.92 -2.58 -24.96
C ALA A 360 35.02 -2.76 -26.48
N LYS A 361 35.64 -3.86 -26.93
CA LYS A 361 35.46 -4.34 -28.30
C LYS A 361 34.00 -4.75 -28.44
N ILE A 362 33.32 -4.14 -29.40
CA ILE A 362 32.02 -4.58 -29.90
C ILE A 362 32.28 -5.90 -30.64
N SER A 363 31.66 -6.99 -30.19
CA SER A 363 31.48 -8.23 -30.95
C SER A 363 30.02 -8.61 -30.89
#